data_AF-A0A2T4DS22-F1
#
_entry.id   AF-A0A2T4DS22-F1
#
_cell.length_a   1.000
_cell.length_b   1.000
_cell.length_c   1.000
_cell.angle_alpha   90.00
_cell.angle_beta   90.00
_cell.angle_gamma   90.00
#
_symmetry.space_group_name_H-M   'P 1'
#
loop_
_entity.id
_entity.type
_entity.pdbx_description
1 polymer ?
#
loop_
_entity_poly.entity_id
_entity_poly.type
_entity_poly.pdbx_seq_one_letter_code
_entity_poly.pdbx_strand_id
1 'polypeptide(L)'
;MENKNLRIRINLDRSFHADDLKLRYTLVDTIEDRGIGEVWEEGMGDGYLELNVELDYSEEKVQEINSILASLGLKESTELFLEELE
;
A
#
# COMPACT_ATOMS: atom_id res chain seq x y z
N MET A 1 -15.13 -2.22 15.26
CA MET A 1 -13.91 -1.63 14.70
C MET A 1 -12.83 -2.64 15.03
N GLU A 2 -12.40 -3.34 13.98
CA GLU A 2 -11.46 -4.46 14.04
C GLU A 2 -10.22 -3.99 13.29
N ASN A 3 -9.12 -3.80 14.00
CA ASN A 3 -7.87 -3.43 13.35
C ASN A 3 -7.37 -4.63 12.55
N LYS A 4 -7.00 -4.39 11.29
CA LYS A 4 -6.39 -5.37 10.41
C LYS A 4 -5.11 -4.79 9.82
N ASN A 5 -4.19 -5.67 9.47
CA ASN A 5 -3.07 -5.33 8.62
C ASN A 5 -3.49 -5.52 7.16
N LEU A 6 -3.31 -4.50 6.34
CA LEU A 6 -3.37 -4.62 4.90
C LEU A 6 -1.96 -4.54 4.34
N ARG A 7 -1.44 -5.67 3.88
CA ARG A 7 -0.21 -5.70 3.11
C ARG A 7 -0.52 -5.35 1.65
N ILE A 8 0.15 -4.32 1.16
CA ILE A 8 0.09 -3.84 -0.23
C ILE A 8 1.40 -4.22 -0.89
N ARG A 9 1.38 -5.12 -1.87
CA ARG A 9 2.55 -5.50 -2.67
C ARG A 9 2.38 -5.02 -4.10
N ILE A 10 3.31 -4.20 -4.58
CA ILE A 10 3.32 -3.66 -5.93
C ILE A 10 4.47 -4.28 -6.69
N ASN A 11 4.15 -5.07 -7.72
CA ASN A 11 5.14 -5.67 -8.60
C ASN A 11 5.71 -4.60 -9.53
N LEU A 12 7.03 -4.45 -9.50
CA LEU A 12 7.81 -3.58 -10.36
C LEU A 12 8.42 -4.51 -11.41
N ASP A 13 7.89 -4.54 -12.64
CA ASP A 13 8.38 -5.40 -13.74
C ASP A 13 9.81 -5.05 -14.23
N ARG A 14 10.62 -4.44 -13.37
CA ARG A 14 11.95 -3.89 -13.62
C ARG A 14 12.77 -3.86 -12.32
N SER A 15 14.08 -3.75 -12.48
CA SER A 15 14.98 -3.46 -11.36
C SER A 15 14.66 -2.12 -10.72
N PHE A 16 14.98 -1.97 -9.43
CA PHE A 16 14.74 -0.77 -8.65
C PHE A 16 15.28 0.52 -9.31
N HIS A 17 14.43 1.53 -9.40
CA HIS A 17 14.74 2.88 -9.86
C HIS A 17 14.43 3.93 -8.78
N ALA A 18 15.09 5.09 -8.85
CA ALA A 18 14.86 6.20 -7.91
C ALA A 18 13.39 6.68 -7.88
N ASP A 19 12.67 6.52 -9.00
CA ASP A 19 11.25 6.83 -9.10
C ASP A 19 10.38 5.91 -8.23
N ASP A 20 10.82 4.67 -7.98
CA ASP A 20 10.08 3.70 -7.17
C ASP A 20 10.16 4.07 -5.67
N LEU A 21 11.27 4.69 -5.24
CA LEU A 21 11.38 5.27 -3.90
C LEU A 21 10.42 6.46 -3.73
N LYS A 22 10.34 7.32 -4.76
CA LYS A 22 9.40 8.45 -4.75
C LYS A 22 7.95 7.96 -4.73
N LEU A 23 7.66 6.90 -5.48
CA LEU A 23 6.35 6.26 -5.45
C LEU A 23 6.01 5.75 -4.05
N ARG A 24 6.96 5.10 -3.37
CA ARG A 24 6.79 4.64 -1.98
C ARG A 24 6.37 5.76 -1.05
N TYR A 25 7.14 6.85 -1.02
CA TYR A 25 6.78 8.01 -0.20
C TYR A 25 5.42 8.61 -0.58
N THR A 26 5.13 8.71 -1.88
CA THR A 26 3.83 9.22 -2.34
C THR A 26 2.68 8.36 -1.82
N LEU A 27 2.82 7.03 -1.82
CA LEU A 27 1.80 6.11 -1.30
C LEU A 27 1.63 6.24 0.20
N VAL A 28 2.73 6.25 0.96
CA VAL A 28 2.72 6.42 2.42
C VAL A 28 2.04 7.73 2.79
N ASP A 29 2.54 8.85 2.27
CA ASP A 29 1.99 10.19 2.54
C ASP A 29 0.50 10.23 2.18
N THR A 30 0.10 9.67 1.03
CA THR A 30 -1.31 9.70 0.59
C THR A 30 -2.22 8.86 1.49
N ILE A 31 -1.75 7.71 1.99
CA ILE A 31 -2.52 6.83 2.88
C ILE A 31 -2.72 7.51 4.24
N GLU A 32 -1.65 8.07 4.81
CA GLU A 32 -1.66 8.70 6.13
C GLU A 32 -2.37 10.05 6.13
N ASP A 33 -2.10 10.93 5.15
CA ASP A 33 -2.72 12.25 5.03
C ASP A 33 -4.25 12.18 4.84
N ARG A 34 -4.73 11.09 4.24
CA ARG A 34 -6.17 10.83 4.06
C ARG A 34 -6.82 10.15 5.26
N GLY A 35 -6.04 9.76 6.28
CA GLY A 35 -6.55 9.07 7.47
C GLY A 35 -7.08 7.66 7.18
N ILE A 36 -6.57 7.00 6.14
CA ILE A 36 -6.99 5.65 5.77
C ILE A 36 -6.43 4.64 6.78
N GLY A 37 -5.15 4.77 7.12
CA GLY A 37 -4.42 3.93 8.05
C GLY A 37 -3.03 4.49 8.35
N GLU A 38 -2.26 3.75 9.13
CA GLU A 38 -0.88 4.07 9.50
C GLU A 38 0.06 3.06 8.85
N VAL A 39 1.14 3.52 8.22
CA VAL A 39 2.12 2.63 7.60
C VAL A 39 3.22 2.34 8.62
N TRP A 40 3.25 1.11 9.14
CA TRP A 40 4.21 0.72 10.18
C TRP A 40 5.44 -0.02 9.63
N GLU A 41 5.35 -0.56 8.41
CA GLU A 41 6.49 -1.14 7.71
C GLU A 41 6.42 -0.84 6.21
N GLU A 42 7.57 -0.43 5.66
CA GLU A 42 7.74 -0.19 4.23
C GLU A 42 9.05 -0.81 3.74
N GLY A 43 9.00 -1.46 2.59
CA GLY A 43 10.11 -2.25 2.08
C GLY A 43 10.14 -2.28 0.56
N MET A 44 11.31 -2.62 0.03
CA MET A 44 11.51 -2.86 -1.39
C MET A 44 12.37 -4.11 -1.56
N GLY A 45 11.86 -5.05 -2.35
CA GLY A 45 12.56 -6.27 -2.71
C GLY A 45 12.98 -6.27 -4.18
N ASP A 46 13.53 -7.39 -4.63
CA ASP A 46 13.87 -7.55 -6.05
C ASP A 46 12.58 -7.65 -6.89
N GLY A 47 12.25 -6.56 -7.58
CA GLY A 47 11.06 -6.45 -8.43
C GLY A 47 9.75 -6.15 -7.71
N TYR A 48 9.77 -5.69 -6.45
CA TYR A 48 8.53 -5.25 -5.79
C TYR A 48 8.75 -4.18 -4.71
N LEU A 49 7.67 -3.42 -4.45
CA LEU A 49 7.50 -2.53 -3.31
C LEU A 49 6.45 -3.12 -2.39
N GLU A 50 6.67 -3.06 -1.08
CA GLU A 50 5.74 -3.58 -0.08
C GLU A 50 5.47 -2.53 1.01
N LEU A 51 4.20 -2.40 1.39
CA LEU A 51 3.74 -1.58 2.52
C LEU A 51 2.85 -2.44 3.42
N ASN A 52 3.03 -2.36 4.73
CA ASN A 52 2.09 -2.90 5.71
C ASN A 52 1.35 -1.72 6.37
N VAL A 53 0.03 -1.73 6.21
CA VAL A 53 -0.86 -0.65 6.67
C VAL A 53 -1.75 -1.18 7.77
N GLU A 54 -1.61 -0.64 8.98
CA GLU A 54 -2.59 -0.84 10.04
C GLU A 54 -3.79 0.05 9.76
N LEU A 55 -4.98 -0.54 9.67
CA LEU A 55 -6.20 0.21 9.48
C LEU A 55 -7.36 -0.43 10.25
N ASP A 56 -8.22 0.41 10.82
CA ASP A 56 -9.52 -0.02 11.29
C ASP A 56 -10.37 -0.45 10.09
N TYR A 57 -10.61 -1.74 9.96
CA TYR A 57 -11.10 -2.34 8.73
C TYR A 57 -12.51 -1.86 8.36
N SER A 58 -12.61 -1.33 7.15
CA SER A 58 -13.86 -1.10 6.45
C SER A 58 -13.67 -1.34 4.96
N GLU A 59 -14.71 -1.80 4.27
CA GLU A 59 -14.68 -1.94 2.80
C GLU A 59 -14.40 -0.59 2.11
N GLU A 60 -14.86 0.52 2.70
CA GLU A 60 -14.63 1.88 2.20
C GLU A 60 -13.14 2.22 2.18
N LYS A 61 -12.39 1.94 3.25
CA LYS A 61 -10.95 2.19 3.30
C LYS A 61 -10.18 1.34 2.28
N VAL A 62 -10.58 0.09 2.09
CA VAL A 62 -10.00 -0.77 1.05
C VAL A 62 -10.32 -0.23 -0.34
N GLN A 63 -11.51 0.32 -0.57
CA GLN A 63 -11.87 0.99 -1.83
C GLN A 63 -11.08 2.29 -2.07
N GLU A 64 -10.80 3.05 -1.02
CA GLU A 64 -9.94 4.24 -1.10
C GLU A 64 -8.52 3.87 -1.51
N ILE A 65 -7.92 2.84 -0.90
CA ILE A 65 -6.60 2.32 -1.29
C ILE A 65 -6.61 1.88 -2.75
N ASN A 66 -7.62 1.12 -3.16
CA ASN A 66 -7.77 0.72 -4.56
C ASN A 66 -7.89 1.94 -5.52
N SER A 67 -8.55 3.01 -5.07
CA SER A 67 -8.69 4.24 -5.86
C SER A 67 -7.36 5.00 -5.98
N ILE A 68 -6.57 5.04 -4.91
CA ILE A 68 -5.21 5.61 -4.92
C ILE A 68 -4.34 4.82 -5.91
N LEU A 69 -4.31 3.48 -5.77
CA LEU A 69 -3.54 2.60 -6.66
C LEU A 69 -3.97 2.74 -8.13
N ALA A 70 -5.27 2.85 -8.40
CA ALA A 70 -5.78 3.09 -9.75
C ALA A 70 -5.34 4.46 -10.30
N SER A 71 -5.38 5.52 -9.49
CA SER A 71 -4.97 6.87 -9.91
C SER A 71 -3.49 6.98 -10.24
N LEU A 72 -2.67 6.12 -9.63
CA LEU A 72 -1.24 6.00 -9.88
C LEU A 72 -0.91 5.00 -11.02
N GLY A 73 -1.92 4.32 -11.58
CA GLY A 73 -1.73 3.32 -12.63
C GLY A 73 -1.14 1.98 -12.15
N LEU A 74 -1.25 1.68 -10.85
CA LEU A 74 -0.61 0.52 -10.20
C LEU A 74 -1.57 -0.63 -9.90
N LYS A 75 -2.88 -0.42 -10.11
CA LYS A 75 -3.91 -1.39 -9.72
C LYS A 75 -3.66 -2.80 -10.29
N GLU A 76 -3.28 -2.89 -11.56
CA GLU A 76 -3.05 -4.18 -12.23
C GLU A 76 -1.76 -4.89 -11.77
N SER A 77 -0.82 -4.14 -11.18
CA SER A 77 0.44 -4.68 -10.64
C SER A 77 0.43 -4.84 -9.13
N THR A 78 -0.72 -4.62 -8.47
CA THR A 78 -0.82 -4.65 -7.01
C THR A 78 -1.60 -5.86 -6.50
N GLU A 79 -1.06 -6.51 -5.48
CA GLU A 79 -1.70 -7.54 -4.69
C GLU A 79 -1.98 -7.01 -3.27
N LEU A 80 -3.19 -7.26 -2.78
CA LEU A 80 -3.63 -6.85 -1.44
C LEU A 80 -3.86 -8.08 -0.57
N PHE A 81 -3.23 -8.13 0.59
CA PHE A 81 -3.40 -9.22 1.56
C PHE A 81 -3.95 -8.65 2.86
N LEU A 82 -5.12 -9.13 3.25
CA LEU A 82 -5.75 -8.75 4.51
C LEU A 82 -5.40 -9.77 5.58
N GLU A 83 -4.72 -9.33 6.63
CA GLU A 83 -4.22 -10.16 7.73
C GLU A 83 -4.80 -9.66 9.07
N GLU A 84 -5.02 -10.58 10.01
CA GLU A 84 -5.36 -10.22 11.39
C GLU A 84 -4.08 -9.78 12.12
N LEU A 85 -4.19 -8.76 12.97
CA LEU A 85 -3.11 -8.35 13.86
C LEU A 85 -3.13 -9.27 15.09
N GLU A 86 -2.04 -10.00 15.33
CA GLU A 86 -1.87 -10.87 16.51
C GLU A 86 -1.68 -10.08 17.81
#